data_AF-A0A443RY48-F1
#
_entry.id   AF-A0A443RY48-F1
#
_cell.length_a   1.000
_cell.length_b   1.000
_cell.length_c   1.000
_cell.angle_alpha   90.00
_cell.angle_beta   90.00
_cell.angle_gamma   90.00
#
_symmetry.space_group_name_H-M   'P 1'
#
loop_
_entity.id
_entity.type
_entity.pdbx_description
1 polymer ?
#
loop_
_entity_poly.entity_id
_entity_poly.type
_entity_poly.pdbx_seq_one_letter_code
_entity_poly.pdbx_strand_id
1 'polypeptide(L)'
;MRTEQKWYGGEPIWITAKKQGKRANVFHWPGSNVNFTGMTPDFYFPQYSHEPPLEKRLEKIIEWVDEGVDLSMMYFYQPDNIAHKNGVFSVVLGKEVERIDTVLGKFIDELSKPERNHVDLIIVADHGMVNYTEVVVLSDYINFEEEVERMPQYGAIASILPKPGKLEIVYEKLKNAHPNITVYLKDEIPERLRYKHPTRTMPIIIIGNEGVQIVEKREYFNKRKIAHHGYDNTLPSMHPIFFAMGPSFRKKSEIQPFDA
;
A
#
# COMPACT_ATOMS: atom_id res chain seq x y z
N MET A 1 11.20 -6.55 -4.21
CA MET A 1 10.37 -5.84 -5.20
C MET A 1 11.00 -5.97 -6.58
N ARG A 2 10.20 -5.92 -7.66
CA ARG A 2 10.73 -5.87 -9.03
C ARG A 2 11.45 -4.54 -9.24
N THR A 3 12.58 -4.53 -9.95
CA THR A 3 13.35 -3.30 -10.27
C THR A 3 13.33 -2.97 -11.77
N GLU A 4 12.74 -3.84 -12.59
CA GLU A 4 12.63 -3.64 -14.03
C GLU A 4 11.51 -2.64 -14.33
N GLN A 5 11.83 -1.57 -15.09
CA GLN A 5 10.88 -0.51 -15.46
C GLN A 5 9.59 -1.02 -16.11
N LYS A 6 9.64 -2.14 -16.84
CA LYS A 6 8.46 -2.72 -17.52
C LYS A 6 7.27 -2.97 -16.59
N TRP A 7 7.50 -3.09 -15.27
CA TRP A 7 6.45 -3.25 -14.26
C TRP A 7 5.84 -1.93 -13.80
N TYR A 8 6.57 -0.82 -13.94
CA TYR A 8 6.20 0.51 -13.47
C TYR A 8 5.81 1.40 -14.67
N GLY A 9 4.51 1.52 -14.90
CA GLY A 9 3.98 2.49 -15.86
C GLY A 9 3.97 3.92 -15.28
N GLY A 10 3.61 4.89 -16.12
CA GLY A 10 3.54 6.30 -15.71
C GLY A 10 4.91 6.93 -15.42
N GLU A 11 4.88 8.12 -14.83
CA GLU A 11 6.07 8.87 -14.41
C GLU A 11 5.93 9.21 -12.91
N PRO A 12 6.84 8.75 -12.05
CA PRO A 12 6.79 9.11 -10.64
C PRO A 12 7.31 10.53 -10.40
N ILE A 13 6.80 11.17 -9.35
CA ILE A 13 7.02 12.60 -9.07
C ILE A 13 8.49 13.00 -8.97
N TRP A 14 9.37 12.13 -8.47
CA TRP A 14 10.82 12.41 -8.41
C TRP A 14 11.46 12.50 -9.80
N ILE A 15 10.94 11.80 -10.80
CA ILE A 15 11.40 11.94 -12.19
C ILE A 15 10.85 13.24 -12.79
N THR A 16 9.59 13.57 -12.52
CA THR A 16 8.98 14.85 -12.94
C THR A 16 9.75 16.05 -12.39
N ALA A 17 10.14 16.01 -11.11
CA ALA A 17 10.99 17.03 -10.48
C ALA A 17 12.33 17.16 -11.21
N LYS A 18 13.04 16.04 -11.43
CA LYS A 18 14.34 16.05 -12.11
C LYS A 18 14.27 16.57 -13.54
N LYS A 19 13.23 16.23 -14.29
CA LYS A 19 13.01 16.77 -15.65
C LYS A 19 12.84 18.30 -15.66
N GLN A 20 12.41 18.87 -14.54
CA GLN A 20 12.26 20.32 -14.35
C GLN A 20 13.49 20.97 -13.67
N GLY A 21 14.62 20.26 -13.60
CA GLY A 21 15.86 20.78 -13.01
C GLY A 21 15.84 20.85 -11.48
N LYS A 22 14.92 20.13 -10.83
CA LYS A 22 14.77 20.07 -9.37
C LYS A 22 15.51 18.86 -8.79
N ARG A 23 16.07 19.01 -7.59
CA ARG A 23 16.72 17.92 -6.86
C ARG A 23 15.69 17.07 -6.12
N ALA A 24 15.76 15.75 -6.28
CA ALA A 24 14.85 14.81 -5.65
C ALA A 24 15.57 13.65 -4.96
N ASN A 25 15.41 13.54 -3.64
CA ASN A 25 15.96 12.45 -2.83
C ASN A 25 14.83 11.60 -2.22
N VAL A 26 15.00 10.27 -2.25
CA VAL A 26 13.96 9.33 -1.83
C VAL A 26 14.52 8.30 -0.85
N PHE A 27 14.17 8.45 0.43
CA PHE A 27 14.47 7.51 1.51
C PHE A 27 13.45 6.37 1.53
N HIS A 28 13.64 5.42 0.63
CA HIS A 28 12.71 4.33 0.35
C HIS A 28 11.35 4.81 -0.15
N TRP A 29 10.94 4.27 -1.29
CA TRP A 29 9.56 4.35 -1.79
C TRP A 29 9.39 3.22 -2.83
N PRO A 30 8.22 2.58 -2.95
CA PRO A 30 8.00 1.63 -4.04
C PRO A 30 8.34 2.24 -5.40
N GLY A 31 9.32 1.65 -6.09
CA GLY A 31 9.80 2.14 -7.38
C GLY A 31 10.94 3.16 -7.32
N SER A 32 11.37 3.66 -6.15
CA SER A 32 12.47 4.66 -6.08
C SER A 32 13.82 4.12 -6.57
N ASN A 33 14.00 2.80 -6.54
CA ASN A 33 15.19 2.10 -7.02
C ASN A 33 15.03 1.54 -8.45
N VAL A 34 13.98 1.93 -9.17
CA VAL A 34 13.76 1.59 -10.57
C VAL A 34 14.38 2.68 -11.43
N ASN A 35 15.08 2.25 -12.48
CA ASN A 35 15.56 3.16 -13.49
C ASN A 35 14.44 3.43 -14.51
N PHE A 36 13.93 4.67 -14.54
CA PHE A 36 12.90 5.13 -15.46
C PHE A 36 13.55 5.80 -16.67
N THR A 37 13.80 5.05 -17.73
CA THR A 37 14.35 5.55 -19.00
C THR A 37 15.67 6.30 -18.82
N GLY A 38 16.57 5.76 -18.00
CA GLY A 38 17.87 6.35 -17.69
C GLY A 38 17.86 7.28 -16.45
N MET A 39 16.70 7.51 -15.82
CA MET A 39 16.56 8.43 -14.69
C MET A 39 16.16 7.72 -13.39
N THR A 40 16.77 8.17 -12.29
CA THR A 40 16.47 7.81 -10.91
C THR A 40 16.42 9.10 -10.07
N PRO A 41 15.94 9.06 -8.81
CA PRO A 41 16.23 10.12 -7.85
C PRO A 41 17.73 10.46 -7.80
N ASP A 42 18.08 11.66 -7.34
CA ASP A 42 19.47 12.08 -7.10
C ASP A 42 20.10 11.29 -5.96
N PHE A 43 19.29 10.94 -4.96
CA PHE A 43 19.65 9.95 -3.95
C PHE A 43 18.50 8.97 -3.74
N TYR A 44 18.82 7.68 -3.65
CA TYR A 44 17.91 6.63 -3.24
C TYR A 44 18.65 5.45 -2.62
N PHE A 45 17.96 4.65 -1.81
CA PHE A 45 18.50 3.38 -1.33
C PHE A 45 18.23 2.25 -2.35
N PRO A 46 19.25 1.50 -2.80
CA PRO A 46 19.08 0.44 -3.80
C PRO A 46 18.17 -0.70 -3.33
N GLN A 47 18.13 -0.93 -2.02
CA GLN A 47 17.31 -1.96 -1.39
C GLN A 47 16.53 -1.37 -0.23
N TYR A 48 15.32 -1.90 -0.04
CA TYR A 48 14.53 -1.57 1.13
C TYR A 48 15.14 -2.20 2.38
N SER A 49 15.14 -1.46 3.48
CA SER A 49 15.64 -1.89 4.78
C SER A 49 14.71 -1.39 5.88
N HIS A 50 14.58 -2.18 6.96
CA HIS A 50 13.92 -1.72 8.20
C HIS A 50 14.81 -0.76 8.99
N GLU A 51 16.12 -0.81 8.75
CA GLU A 51 17.10 0.13 9.28
C GLU A 51 17.36 1.27 8.29
N PRO A 52 17.64 2.48 8.77
CA PRO A 52 17.71 2.87 10.19
C PRO A 52 16.30 3.15 10.78
N PRO A 53 16.16 3.33 12.11
CA PRO A 53 14.87 3.66 12.73
C PRO A 53 14.32 5.02 12.27
N LEU A 54 13.04 5.27 12.52
CA LEU A 54 12.30 6.45 12.04
C LEU A 54 13.02 7.77 12.33
N GLU A 55 13.56 7.92 13.54
CA GLU A 55 14.30 9.09 14.01
C GLU A 55 15.45 9.42 13.07
N LYS A 56 16.24 8.42 12.69
CA LYS A 56 17.39 8.56 11.78
C LYS A 56 16.98 8.82 10.34
N ARG A 57 15.82 8.29 9.92
CA ARG A 57 15.25 8.62 8.61
C ARG A 57 14.85 10.09 8.55
N LEU A 58 14.19 10.58 9.60
CA LEU A 58 13.75 11.98 9.70
C LEU A 58 14.92 12.95 9.84
N GLU A 59 15.95 12.60 10.61
CA GLU A 59 17.22 13.36 10.64
C GLU A 59 17.81 13.52 9.23
N LYS A 60 17.79 12.46 8.42
CA LYS A 60 18.26 12.52 7.02
C LYS A 60 17.40 13.42 6.13
N ILE A 61 16.08 13.49 6.38
CA ILE A 61 15.20 14.42 5.67
C ILE A 61 15.54 15.87 6.04
N ILE A 62 15.80 16.16 7.31
CA ILE A 62 16.26 17.49 7.74
C ILE A 62 17.59 17.88 7.05
N GLU A 63 18.55 16.95 6.99
CA GLU A 63 19.82 17.17 6.28
C GLU A 63 19.58 17.54 4.81
N TRP A 64 18.72 16.80 4.10
CA TRP A 64 18.40 17.11 2.70
C TRP A 64 17.68 18.44 2.50
N VAL A 65 16.81 18.83 3.43
CA VAL A 65 16.18 20.15 3.43
C VAL A 65 17.26 21.23 3.56
N ASP A 66 18.19 21.09 4.51
CA ASP A 66 19.26 22.06 4.72
C ASP A 66 20.25 22.13 3.54
N GLU A 67 20.43 21.03 2.81
CA GLU A 67 21.19 20.97 1.56
C GLU A 67 20.46 21.57 0.36
N GLY A 68 19.21 22.02 0.51
CA GLY A 68 18.39 22.59 -0.56
C GLY A 68 17.86 21.57 -1.57
N VAL A 69 17.50 20.37 -1.11
CA VAL A 69 16.78 19.38 -1.95
C VAL A 69 15.32 19.81 -2.10
N ASP A 70 14.85 19.97 -3.34
CA ASP A 70 13.50 20.46 -3.63
C ASP A 70 12.40 19.43 -3.29
N LEU A 71 12.69 18.13 -3.43
CA LEU A 71 11.76 17.05 -3.10
C LEU A 71 12.46 15.97 -2.25
N SER A 72 12.01 15.83 -1.02
CA SER A 72 12.43 14.75 -0.12
C SER A 72 11.25 13.83 0.17
N MET A 73 11.40 12.53 -0.09
CA MET A 73 10.37 11.52 0.20
C MET A 73 10.92 10.46 1.13
N MET A 74 10.08 9.89 2.00
CA MET A 74 10.47 8.82 2.91
C MET A 74 9.31 7.86 3.16
N TYR A 75 9.62 6.57 3.27
CA TYR A 75 8.69 5.54 3.69
C TYR A 75 9.10 4.94 5.04
N PHE A 76 8.10 4.66 5.88
CA PHE A 76 8.25 3.92 7.13
C PHE A 76 7.15 2.85 7.24
N TYR A 77 7.54 1.64 7.66
CA TYR A 77 6.69 0.42 7.59
C TYR A 77 5.77 0.20 8.78
N GLN A 78 5.81 1.10 9.76
CA GLN A 78 4.91 1.08 10.90
C GLN A 78 3.86 2.18 10.71
N PRO A 79 2.64 1.99 11.24
CA PRO A 79 2.24 0.94 12.18
C PRO A 79 1.78 -0.38 11.54
N ASP A 80 1.81 -0.50 10.21
CA ASP A 80 1.32 -1.66 9.45
C ASP A 80 1.83 -3.01 10.00
N ASN A 81 3.14 -3.15 10.18
CA ASN A 81 3.73 -4.43 10.56
C ASN A 81 3.26 -4.90 11.95
N ILE A 82 3.16 -3.98 12.91
CA ILE A 82 2.65 -4.28 14.26
C ILE A 82 1.15 -4.57 14.21
N ALA A 83 0.38 -3.79 13.44
CA ALA A 83 -1.05 -3.98 13.30
C ALA A 83 -1.38 -5.37 12.71
N HIS A 84 -0.68 -5.80 11.66
CA HIS A 84 -0.84 -7.14 11.09
C HIS A 84 -0.72 -8.27 12.13
N LYS A 85 0.21 -8.15 13.08
CA LYS A 85 0.53 -9.21 14.07
C LYS A 85 -0.38 -9.16 15.29
N ASN A 86 -0.72 -7.96 15.75
CA ASN A 86 -1.38 -7.75 17.03
C ASN A 86 -2.84 -7.30 16.91
N GLY A 87 -3.26 -6.98 15.70
CA GLY A 87 -4.59 -6.47 15.40
C GLY A 87 -4.75 -4.98 15.65
N VAL A 88 -5.78 -4.42 15.01
CA VAL A 88 -6.26 -3.06 15.27
C VAL A 88 -6.73 -2.95 16.72
N PHE A 89 -6.55 -1.76 17.32
CA PHE A 89 -6.87 -1.45 18.72
C PHE A 89 -6.13 -2.24 19.80
N SER A 90 -5.07 -2.98 19.46
CA SER A 90 -4.23 -3.63 20.47
C SER A 90 -3.40 -2.61 21.26
N VAL A 91 -3.12 -2.92 22.54
CA VAL A 91 -2.26 -2.07 23.39
C VAL A 91 -0.87 -1.88 22.78
N VAL A 92 -0.34 -2.91 22.11
CA VAL A 92 0.98 -2.84 21.44
C VAL A 92 0.93 -1.88 20.25
N LEU A 93 -0.14 -1.93 19.45
CA LEU A 93 -0.34 -0.98 18.35
C LEU A 93 -0.47 0.46 18.88
N GLY A 94 -1.25 0.68 19.93
CA GLY A 94 -1.39 2.00 20.56
C GLY A 94 -0.04 2.59 20.97
N LYS A 95 0.80 1.79 21.63
CA LYS A 95 2.17 2.21 22.02
C LYS A 95 3.07 2.53 20.83
N GLU A 96 2.95 1.79 19.72
CA GLU A 96 3.71 2.10 18.51
C GLU A 96 3.25 3.42 17.88
N VAL A 97 1.94 3.66 17.84
CA VAL A 97 1.38 4.93 17.34
C VAL A 97 1.86 6.10 18.22
N GLU A 98 1.81 5.97 19.54
CA GLU A 98 2.36 6.98 20.48
C GLU A 98 3.85 7.23 20.25
N ARG A 99 4.64 6.19 19.98
CA ARG A 99 6.06 6.31 19.66
C ARG A 99 6.28 7.07 18.36
N ILE A 100 5.55 6.72 17.30
CA ILE A 100 5.63 7.40 16.00
C ILE A 100 5.24 8.87 16.15
N ASP A 101 4.13 9.15 16.84
CA ASP A 101 3.66 10.52 17.11
C ASP A 101 4.71 11.35 17.84
N THR A 102 5.32 10.81 18.89
CA THR A 102 6.39 11.48 19.64
C THR A 102 7.59 11.85 18.75
N VAL A 103 7.97 10.95 17.85
CA VAL A 103 9.10 11.16 16.93
C VAL A 103 8.75 12.15 15.84
N LEU A 104 7.54 12.09 15.28
CA LEU A 104 7.04 13.06 14.31
C LEU A 104 6.90 14.46 14.91
N GLY A 105 6.47 14.57 16.17
CA GLY A 105 6.40 15.86 16.88
C GLY A 105 7.76 16.54 16.92
N LYS A 106 8.82 15.82 17.31
CA LYS A 106 10.20 16.35 17.30
C LYS A 106 10.66 16.76 15.91
N PHE A 107 10.30 16.01 14.88
CA PHE A 107 10.63 16.34 13.49
C PHE A 107 9.90 17.60 13.00
N ILE A 108 8.63 17.75 13.36
CA ILE A 108 7.83 18.95 13.06
C ILE A 108 8.40 20.17 13.78
N ASP A 109 8.84 20.03 15.04
CA ASP A 109 9.52 21.10 15.77
C ASP A 109 10.82 21.53 15.07
N GLU A 110 11.60 20.57 14.58
CA GLU A 110 12.82 20.86 13.80
C GLU A 110 12.54 21.53 12.45
N LEU A 111 11.49 21.11 11.74
CA LEU A 111 11.05 21.76 10.49
C LEU A 111 10.46 23.16 10.72
N SER A 112 9.94 23.42 11.92
CA SER A 112 9.33 24.72 12.26
C SER A 112 10.35 25.81 12.56
N LYS A 113 11.66 25.49 12.58
CA LYS A 113 12.72 26.48 12.77
C LYS A 113 12.73 27.51 11.64
N PRO A 114 13.10 28.78 11.91
CA PRO A 114 13.04 29.87 10.92
C PRO A 114 13.74 29.57 9.59
N GLU A 115 14.86 28.86 9.63
CA GLU A 115 15.64 28.46 8.45
C GLU A 115 14.88 27.50 7.51
N ARG A 116 13.85 26.79 7.99
CA ARG A 116 13.08 25.78 7.25
C ARG A 116 11.60 26.14 7.08
N ASN A 117 11.21 27.38 7.40
CA ASN A 117 9.83 27.85 7.30
C ASN A 117 9.23 27.86 5.87
N HIS A 118 10.08 27.59 4.87
CA HIS A 118 9.73 27.49 3.46
C HIS A 118 9.32 26.07 3.04
N VAL A 119 9.39 25.08 3.94
CA VAL A 119 9.10 23.68 3.65
C VAL A 119 7.61 23.38 3.74
N ASP A 120 7.10 22.72 2.71
CA ASP A 120 5.80 22.05 2.72
C ASP A 120 5.99 20.57 3.09
N LEU A 121 5.31 20.13 4.15
CA LEU A 121 5.30 18.76 4.65
C LEU A 121 3.95 18.11 4.36
N ILE A 122 3.99 16.91 3.78
CA ILE A 122 2.84 16.03 3.59
C ILE A 122 3.12 14.69 4.30
N ILE A 123 2.21 14.28 5.18
CA ILE A 123 2.23 12.99 5.87
C ILE A 123 1.02 12.19 5.39
N VAL A 124 1.27 11.02 4.83
CA VAL A 124 0.23 10.13 4.27
C VAL A 124 0.46 8.69 4.66
N ALA A 125 -0.59 7.88 4.53
CA ALA A 125 -0.50 6.43 4.49
C ALA A 125 -0.94 5.90 3.13
N ASP A 126 -0.57 4.67 2.82
CA ASP A 126 -0.97 3.94 1.62
C ASP A 126 -2.35 3.29 1.77
N HIS A 127 -2.70 2.83 2.97
CA HIS A 127 -4.01 2.24 3.28
C HIS A 127 -4.29 2.21 4.78
N GLY A 128 -5.51 1.82 5.16
CA GLY A 128 -5.87 1.47 6.52
C GLY A 128 -5.63 -0.01 6.87
N MET A 129 -6.35 -0.55 7.86
CA MET A 129 -6.18 -1.91 8.40
C MET A 129 -7.44 -2.39 9.13
N VAL A 130 -7.73 -3.70 9.09
CA VAL A 130 -8.81 -4.32 9.87
C VAL A 130 -8.43 -5.72 10.38
N ASN A 131 -9.01 -6.16 11.48
CA ASN A 131 -8.84 -7.52 11.99
C ASN A 131 -9.57 -8.55 11.12
N TYR A 132 -9.06 -9.77 11.07
CA TYR A 132 -9.79 -10.88 10.48
C TYR A 132 -11.03 -11.22 11.30
N THR A 133 -12.11 -11.49 10.59
CA THR A 133 -13.37 -12.01 11.14
C THR A 133 -13.62 -13.43 10.67
N GLU A 134 -13.13 -13.79 9.48
CA GLU A 134 -13.42 -15.06 8.82
C GLU A 134 -12.28 -15.50 7.89
N VAL A 135 -12.15 -16.82 7.68
CA VAL A 135 -11.25 -17.42 6.68
C VAL A 135 -12.05 -18.25 5.69
N VAL A 136 -12.04 -17.84 4.42
CA VAL A 136 -12.67 -18.56 3.31
C VAL A 136 -11.62 -19.40 2.59
N VAL A 137 -11.89 -20.70 2.46
CA VAL A 137 -10.96 -21.68 1.87
C VAL A 137 -11.47 -22.09 0.49
N LEU A 138 -10.74 -21.71 -0.56
CA LEU A 138 -11.22 -21.92 -1.93
C LEU A 138 -11.19 -23.40 -2.36
N SER A 139 -10.31 -24.22 -1.80
CA SER A 139 -10.26 -25.66 -2.09
C SER A 139 -11.51 -26.43 -1.67
N ASP A 140 -12.38 -25.83 -0.85
CA ASP A 140 -13.66 -26.42 -0.46
C ASP A 140 -14.69 -26.33 -1.61
N TYR A 141 -14.43 -25.50 -2.64
CA TYR A 141 -15.34 -25.23 -3.75
C TYR A 141 -14.80 -25.63 -5.12
N ILE A 142 -13.48 -25.55 -5.32
CA ILE A 142 -12.82 -25.83 -6.60
C ILE A 142 -11.63 -26.78 -6.44
N ASN A 143 -11.31 -27.53 -7.50
CA ASN A 143 -10.13 -28.39 -7.53
C ASN A 143 -8.94 -27.61 -8.12
N PHE A 144 -8.04 -27.12 -7.25
CA PHE A 144 -6.87 -26.36 -7.69
C PHE A 144 -5.95 -27.15 -8.63
N GLU A 145 -5.79 -28.45 -8.40
CA GLU A 145 -4.90 -29.29 -9.23
C GLU A 145 -5.46 -29.48 -10.63
N GLU A 146 -6.77 -29.59 -10.81
CA GLU A 146 -7.39 -29.83 -12.12
C GLU A 146 -7.82 -28.55 -12.83
N GLU A 147 -8.11 -27.48 -12.10
CA GLU A 147 -8.87 -26.33 -12.61
C GLU A 147 -8.09 -25.02 -12.57
N VAL A 148 -7.08 -24.88 -11.70
CA VAL A 148 -6.34 -23.64 -11.50
C VAL A 148 -4.90 -23.77 -12.03
N GLU A 149 -4.48 -22.80 -12.84
CA GLU A 149 -3.08 -22.70 -13.26
C GLU A 149 -2.27 -21.93 -12.22
N ARG A 150 -2.78 -20.78 -11.76
CA ARG A 150 -2.11 -19.90 -10.80
C ARG A 150 -3.09 -19.11 -9.94
N MET A 151 -2.71 -18.87 -8.68
CA MET A 151 -3.36 -17.91 -7.79
C MET A 151 -2.31 -16.93 -7.24
N PRO A 152 -1.92 -15.89 -8.00
CA PRO A 152 -0.81 -15.01 -7.63
C PRO A 152 -1.09 -14.10 -6.43
N GLN A 153 -2.36 -13.91 -6.06
CA GLN A 153 -2.77 -13.05 -4.96
C GLN A 153 -3.84 -13.77 -4.14
N TYR A 154 -3.76 -13.63 -2.82
CA TYR A 154 -4.68 -14.15 -1.82
C TYR A 154 -4.75 -13.16 -0.64
N GLY A 155 -5.73 -13.33 0.26
CA GLY A 155 -5.99 -12.44 1.38
C GLY A 155 -7.33 -11.72 1.25
N ALA A 156 -7.36 -10.40 1.42
CA ALA A 156 -8.55 -9.58 1.19
C ALA A 156 -9.09 -9.69 -0.25
N ILE A 157 -8.17 -9.84 -1.22
CA ILE A 157 -8.47 -10.09 -2.64
C ILE A 157 -7.74 -11.36 -3.06
N ALA A 158 -8.41 -12.21 -3.83
CA ALA A 158 -7.79 -13.30 -4.55
C ALA A 158 -7.85 -13.08 -6.07
N SER A 159 -6.78 -13.48 -6.76
CA SER A 159 -6.72 -13.47 -8.24
C SER A 159 -6.49 -14.88 -8.71
N ILE A 160 -7.31 -15.38 -9.65
CA ILE A 160 -7.24 -16.75 -10.16
C ILE A 160 -7.04 -16.73 -11.67
N LEU A 161 -6.02 -17.46 -12.12
CA LEU A 161 -5.82 -17.88 -13.50
C LEU A 161 -6.27 -19.35 -13.62
N PRO A 162 -7.44 -19.62 -14.21
CA PRO A 162 -7.88 -20.98 -14.49
C PRO A 162 -7.01 -21.63 -15.57
N LYS A 163 -6.94 -22.96 -15.58
CA LYS A 163 -6.34 -23.71 -16.69
C LYS A 163 -7.13 -23.49 -18.00
N PRO A 164 -6.52 -23.75 -19.18
CA PRO A 164 -7.21 -23.64 -20.45
C PRO A 164 -8.55 -24.41 -20.46
N GLY A 165 -9.64 -23.73 -20.85
CA GLY A 165 -10.98 -24.31 -20.91
C GLY A 165 -11.69 -24.48 -19.54
N LYS A 166 -11.12 -23.95 -18.45
CA LYS A 166 -11.70 -24.06 -17.09
C LYS A 166 -12.30 -22.76 -16.55
N LEU A 167 -12.27 -21.66 -17.30
CA LEU A 167 -12.72 -20.35 -16.83
C LEU A 167 -14.16 -20.38 -16.31
N GLU A 168 -15.10 -20.81 -17.15
CA GLU A 168 -16.52 -20.86 -16.82
C GLU A 168 -16.79 -21.85 -15.69
N ILE A 169 -16.08 -22.98 -15.66
CA ILE A 169 -16.23 -24.00 -14.60
C ILE A 169 -15.83 -23.43 -13.24
N VAL A 170 -14.67 -22.77 -13.16
CA VAL A 170 -14.17 -22.17 -11.91
C VAL A 170 -15.08 -21.02 -11.48
N TYR A 171 -15.50 -20.17 -12.41
CA TYR A 171 -16.39 -19.04 -12.11
C TYR A 171 -17.75 -19.51 -11.58
N GLU A 172 -18.40 -20.46 -12.25
CA GLU A 172 -19.72 -20.96 -11.85
C GLU A 172 -19.70 -21.63 -10.47
N LYS A 173 -18.62 -22.35 -10.15
CA LYS A 173 -18.42 -22.93 -8.82
C LYS A 173 -18.25 -21.89 -7.73
N LEU A 174 -17.64 -20.74 -8.03
CA LEU A 174 -17.29 -19.72 -7.04
C LEU A 174 -18.33 -18.61 -6.89
N LYS A 175 -19.05 -18.23 -7.95
CA LYS A 175 -19.84 -16.97 -8.00
C LYS A 175 -20.85 -16.79 -6.87
N ASN A 176 -21.37 -17.90 -6.32
CA ASN A 176 -22.28 -17.93 -5.18
C ASN A 176 -21.83 -18.93 -4.09
N ALA A 177 -20.54 -19.28 -4.07
CA ALA A 177 -19.99 -20.29 -3.16
C ALA A 177 -20.05 -19.89 -1.68
N HIS A 178 -19.91 -18.60 -1.40
CA HIS A 178 -19.83 -18.09 -0.04
C HIS A 178 -20.42 -16.68 0.05
N PRO A 179 -21.26 -16.36 1.07
CA PRO A 179 -21.95 -15.07 1.16
C PRO A 179 -21.02 -13.87 1.42
N ASN A 180 -19.83 -14.12 1.98
CA ASN A 180 -18.87 -13.07 2.34
C ASN A 180 -17.76 -12.83 1.32
N ILE A 181 -17.89 -13.36 0.11
CA ILE A 181 -17.02 -13.02 -1.02
C ILE A 181 -17.87 -12.61 -2.21
N THR A 182 -17.33 -11.71 -3.03
CA THR A 182 -17.89 -11.39 -4.35
C THR A 182 -16.89 -11.79 -5.41
N VAL A 183 -17.35 -12.52 -6.43
CA VAL A 183 -16.51 -13.03 -7.52
C VAL A 183 -16.86 -12.29 -8.79
N TYR A 184 -15.84 -11.76 -9.46
CA TYR A 184 -15.96 -11.05 -10.73
C TYR A 184 -15.17 -11.77 -11.81
N LEU A 185 -15.77 -11.93 -12.99
CA LEU A 185 -14.97 -12.03 -14.21
C LEU A 185 -14.27 -10.70 -14.45
N LYS A 186 -13.10 -10.73 -15.09
CA LYS A 186 -12.29 -9.53 -15.38
C LYS A 186 -13.10 -8.37 -15.96
N ASP A 187 -14.02 -8.66 -16.89
CA ASP A 187 -14.81 -7.63 -17.56
C ASP A 187 -15.98 -7.10 -16.71
N GLU A 188 -16.35 -7.84 -15.66
CA GLU A 188 -17.42 -7.50 -14.71
C GLU A 188 -16.91 -6.70 -13.50
N ILE A 189 -15.59 -6.53 -13.36
CA ILE A 189 -15.00 -5.76 -12.26
C ILE A 189 -15.55 -4.33 -12.29
N PRO A 190 -16.11 -3.81 -11.18
CA PRO A 190 -16.71 -2.48 -11.13
C PRO A 190 -15.75 -1.38 -11.60
N GLU A 191 -16.21 -0.53 -12.51
CA GLU A 191 -15.38 0.51 -13.13
C GLU A 191 -14.84 1.52 -12.10
N ARG A 192 -15.59 1.77 -11.01
CA ARG A 192 -15.15 2.65 -9.91
C ARG A 192 -13.82 2.22 -9.28
N LEU A 193 -13.47 0.93 -9.33
CA LEU A 193 -12.23 0.40 -8.77
C LEU A 193 -11.01 0.67 -9.66
N ARG A 194 -11.22 0.97 -10.96
CA ARG A 194 -10.16 1.18 -11.95
C ARG A 194 -9.06 0.10 -11.93
N TYR A 195 -9.45 -1.14 -11.62
CA TYR A 195 -8.53 -2.25 -11.33
C TYR A 195 -8.15 -3.08 -12.57
N LYS A 196 -8.86 -2.88 -13.70
CA LYS A 196 -8.66 -3.63 -14.93
C LYS A 196 -7.37 -3.18 -15.64
N HIS A 197 -6.47 -4.12 -15.87
CA HIS A 197 -5.27 -3.97 -16.69
C HIS A 197 -5.31 -4.98 -17.85
N PRO A 198 -4.92 -4.59 -19.08
CA PRO A 198 -5.00 -5.45 -20.26
C PRO A 198 -4.35 -6.83 -20.07
N THR A 199 -3.17 -6.87 -19.45
CA THR A 199 -2.37 -8.11 -19.34
C THR A 199 -2.06 -8.60 -17.92
N ARG A 200 -2.47 -7.86 -16.87
CA ARG A 200 -2.03 -8.13 -15.49
C ARG A 200 -3.17 -8.54 -14.56
N THR A 201 -4.38 -8.08 -14.83
CA THR A 201 -5.58 -8.53 -14.12
C THR A 201 -5.92 -9.95 -14.57
N MET A 202 -6.01 -10.86 -13.61
CA MET A 202 -6.36 -12.26 -13.85
C MET A 202 -7.82 -12.40 -14.28
N PRO A 203 -8.19 -13.51 -14.98
CA PRO A 203 -9.55 -13.71 -15.48
C PRO A 203 -10.64 -13.69 -14.40
N ILE A 204 -10.33 -14.15 -13.19
CA ILE A 204 -11.26 -14.15 -12.04
C ILE A 204 -10.62 -13.37 -10.89
N ILE A 205 -11.37 -12.42 -10.34
CA ILE A 205 -11.02 -11.67 -9.13
C ILE A 205 -12.08 -11.96 -8.07
N ILE A 206 -11.64 -12.21 -6.84
CA ILE A 206 -12.52 -12.41 -5.69
C ILE A 206 -12.19 -11.31 -4.68
N ILE A 207 -13.21 -10.58 -4.25
CA ILE A 207 -13.10 -9.56 -3.20
C ILE A 207 -13.84 -10.08 -1.98
N GLY A 208 -13.15 -10.18 -0.85
CA GLY A 208 -13.77 -10.51 0.43
C GLY A 208 -14.51 -9.31 1.01
N ASN A 209 -15.58 -9.56 1.77
CA ASN A 209 -16.13 -8.57 2.68
C ASN A 209 -15.07 -8.18 3.73
N GLU A 210 -15.28 -7.04 4.40
CA GLU A 210 -14.35 -6.53 5.41
C GLU A 210 -13.99 -7.60 6.47
N GLY A 211 -12.68 -7.84 6.66
CA GLY A 211 -12.15 -8.84 7.60
C GLY A 211 -12.10 -10.28 7.09
N VAL A 212 -12.58 -10.57 5.88
CA VAL A 212 -12.46 -11.89 5.27
C VAL A 212 -11.03 -12.15 4.79
N GLN A 213 -10.48 -13.32 5.09
CA GLN A 213 -9.20 -13.77 4.57
C GLN A 213 -9.41 -14.96 3.62
N ILE A 214 -9.18 -14.74 2.33
CA ILE A 214 -9.28 -15.78 1.29
C ILE A 214 -7.95 -16.51 1.18
N VAL A 215 -7.99 -17.84 1.27
CA VAL A 215 -6.82 -18.73 1.11
C VAL A 215 -7.14 -19.87 0.17
N GLU A 216 -6.11 -20.42 -0.49
CA GLU A 216 -6.26 -21.64 -1.31
C GLU A 216 -6.68 -22.82 -0.43
N LYS A 217 -5.88 -23.16 0.59
CA LYS A 217 -6.11 -24.24 1.56
C LYS A 217 -6.06 -23.69 2.98
N ARG A 218 -6.79 -24.33 3.90
CA ARG A 218 -6.80 -23.98 5.34
C ARG A 218 -5.40 -23.93 5.95
N GLU A 219 -4.52 -24.84 5.53
CA GLU A 219 -3.13 -24.93 6.00
C GLU A 219 -2.25 -23.73 5.61
N TYR A 220 -2.61 -22.98 4.55
CA TYR A 220 -1.88 -21.79 4.12
C TYR A 220 -2.28 -20.52 4.88
N PHE A 221 -3.31 -20.59 5.73
CA PHE A 221 -3.69 -19.47 6.58
C PHE A 221 -2.60 -19.18 7.63
N ASN A 222 -2.01 -17.98 7.55
CA ASN A 222 -0.98 -17.55 8.47
C ASN A 222 -1.60 -17.08 9.81
N LYS A 223 -1.67 -17.99 10.78
CA LYS A 223 -2.18 -17.73 12.14
C LYS A 223 -1.37 -16.71 12.95
N ARG A 224 -0.19 -16.27 12.47
CA ARG A 224 0.63 -15.24 13.15
C ARG A 224 0.24 -13.81 12.76
N LYS A 225 -0.60 -13.65 11.73
CA LYS A 225 -1.23 -12.38 11.40
C LYS A 225 -2.71 -12.49 11.76
N ILE A 226 -3.27 -11.41 12.31
CA ILE A 226 -4.68 -11.35 12.68
C ILE A 226 -5.40 -10.14 12.10
N ALA A 227 -4.69 -9.32 11.32
CA ALA A 227 -5.24 -8.17 10.60
C ALA A 227 -4.67 -8.10 9.19
N HIS A 228 -5.41 -7.46 8.29
CA HIS A 228 -5.04 -7.24 6.90
C HIS A 228 -5.74 -6.01 6.33
N HIS A 229 -5.30 -5.63 5.15
CA HIS A 229 -5.82 -4.54 4.33
C HIS A 229 -5.98 -5.00 2.86
N GLY A 230 -6.49 -4.12 2.00
CA GLY A 230 -6.71 -4.40 0.57
C GLY A 230 -8.14 -4.78 0.22
N TYR A 231 -9.08 -4.58 1.13
CA TYR A 231 -10.52 -4.68 0.87
C TYR A 231 -11.01 -3.52 -0.01
N ASP A 232 -12.33 -3.43 -0.20
CA ASP A 232 -12.95 -2.34 -0.93
C ASP A 232 -12.49 -0.97 -0.40
N ASN A 233 -12.07 -0.08 -1.30
CA ASN A 233 -11.50 1.20 -0.94
C ASN A 233 -12.53 2.19 -0.38
N THR A 234 -13.84 1.89 -0.47
CA THR A 234 -14.89 2.70 0.16
C THR A 234 -15.08 2.39 1.65
N LEU A 235 -14.42 1.35 2.18
CA LEU A 235 -14.53 1.00 3.58
C LEU A 235 -13.74 1.99 4.45
N PRO A 236 -14.36 2.58 5.49
CA PRO A 236 -13.65 3.51 6.38
C PRO A 236 -12.38 2.92 7.00
N SER A 237 -12.33 1.60 7.24
CA SER A 237 -11.14 0.92 7.76
C SER A 237 -9.97 0.89 6.78
N MET A 238 -10.20 1.10 5.48
CA MET A 238 -9.19 1.13 4.43
C MET A 238 -8.72 2.55 4.10
N HIS A 239 -9.40 3.58 4.61
CA HIS A 239 -9.05 4.97 4.34
C HIS A 239 -7.70 5.32 5.03
N PRO A 240 -6.73 5.87 4.27
CA PRO A 240 -5.47 6.33 4.85
C PRO A 240 -5.61 7.70 5.50
N ILE A 241 -4.58 8.10 6.26
CA ILE A 241 -4.43 9.47 6.75
C ILE A 241 -3.87 10.39 5.66
N PHE A 242 -4.20 11.68 5.75
CA PHE A 242 -3.56 12.76 4.99
C PHE A 242 -3.46 14.00 5.88
N PHE A 243 -2.23 14.44 6.15
CA PHE A 243 -1.94 15.70 6.82
C PHE A 243 -0.98 16.52 5.96
N ALA A 244 -1.22 17.83 5.90
CA ALA A 244 -0.36 18.75 5.18
C ALA A 244 -0.14 20.02 6.00
N MET A 245 1.09 20.52 6.01
CA MET A 245 1.45 21.77 6.67
C MET A 245 2.59 22.46 5.92
N GLY A 246 2.66 23.78 6.01
CA GLY A 246 3.68 24.57 5.31
C GLY A 246 3.11 25.86 4.74
N PRO A 247 3.95 26.70 4.11
CA PRO A 247 3.55 27.99 3.58
C PRO A 247 2.50 27.89 2.45
N SER A 248 2.42 26.76 1.74
CA SER A 248 1.46 26.61 0.63
C SER A 248 0.07 26.13 1.07
N PHE A 249 -0.07 25.68 2.32
CA PHE A 249 -1.32 25.11 2.81
C PHE A 249 -2.13 26.07 3.69
N ARG A 250 -3.46 25.95 3.61
CA ARG A 250 -4.37 26.68 4.51
C ARG A 250 -4.18 26.18 5.94
N LYS A 251 -3.98 27.12 6.88
CA LYS A 251 -3.83 26.81 8.30
C LYS A 251 -5.18 26.46 8.94
N LYS A 252 -5.17 25.51 9.89
CA LYS A 252 -6.33 25.10 10.71
C LYS A 252 -7.58 24.79 9.86
N SER A 253 -7.37 24.05 8.77
CA SER A 253 -8.44 23.63 7.87
C SER A 253 -8.64 22.13 7.97
N GLU A 254 -9.89 21.72 8.00
CA GLU A 254 -10.31 20.35 7.69
C GLU A 254 -10.91 20.36 6.28
N ILE A 255 -10.71 19.30 5.52
CA ILE A 255 -11.23 19.17 4.15
C ILE A 255 -12.03 17.88 4.02
N GLN A 256 -12.92 17.85 3.04
CA GLN A 256 -13.64 16.63 2.70
C GLN A 256 -12.67 15.57 2.16
N PRO A 257 -12.97 14.26 2.35
CA PRO A 257 -12.19 13.19 1.75
C PRO A 257 -12.07 13.37 0.23
N PHE A 258 -10.92 12.98 -0.31
CA PHE A 258 -10.64 13.01 -1.74
C PHE A 258 -9.80 11.78 -2.12
N ASP A 259 -9.94 11.35 -3.37
CA ASP A 259 -9.08 10.32 -3.94
C ASP A 259 -7.78 10.96 -4.46
N ALA A 260 -6.67 10.23 -4.35
CA ALA A 260 -5.38 10.58 -4.95
C ALA A 260 -5.22 10.01 -6.36
#